data_AF-A0A194X969-F1
#
_entry.id   AF-A0A194X969-F1
#
_cell.length_a   1.000
_cell.length_b   1.000
_cell.length_c   1.000
_cell.angle_alpha   90.00
_cell.angle_beta   90.00
_cell.angle_gamma   90.00
#
_symmetry.space_group_name_H-M   'P 1'
#
loop_
_entity.id
_entity.type
_entity.pdbx_description
1 polymer ?
#
loop_
_entity_poly.entity_id
_entity_poly.type
_entity_poly.pdbx_seq_one_letter_code
_entity_poly.pdbx_strand_id
1 'polypeptide(L)'
;MECVVCKKSATLQCGGCKNCLRYSNNPPVARYCGIECQTVDWTKHKSLWYLARERSWYYYDIQSVDRKPVEPEYFMMLEGSRTIETTLNMYGRNLIEDGTFNQDSPVAIPFTAALLQSKEEEEAALSFVGGIQAAAWMVEFIQGMLSSVVKRNTAVQHRTKGEKRRTRFSHGRPEDAFITNIPMAFDRRKPVHTVLKVVLRSGEVFAIDLAGAQHGHHEPVVPWEKYKEERILNIRSIDPAAAPKGLLQVQDYSIAKIASAHNRHHSSHVGKMITDDLMEQMNLTLLKWQKDNVGLKTVWTLPPDDYAVKQQAIVDQMHWDLTYTTDADSQATRRGLELRLNSGN
;
A
#
# COMPACT_ATOMS: atom_id res chain seq x y z
N MET A 1 -37.69 -1.93 9.43
CA MET A 1 -37.15 -1.14 8.30
C MET A 1 -38.08 -1.33 7.12
N GLU A 2 -38.29 -0.28 6.33
CA GLU A 2 -39.30 -0.26 5.26
C GLU A 2 -38.70 -0.55 3.89
N CYS A 3 -39.53 -1.08 3.00
CA CYS A 3 -39.23 -1.29 1.59
C CYS A 3 -39.11 0.07 0.90
N VAL A 4 -38.01 0.31 0.19
CA VAL A 4 -37.77 1.61 -0.47
C VAL A 4 -38.86 1.96 -1.49
N VAL A 5 -39.46 0.94 -2.13
CA VAL A 5 -40.51 1.08 -3.14
C VAL A 5 -41.91 1.21 -2.52
N CYS A 6 -42.36 0.18 -1.79
CA CYS A 6 -43.76 0.08 -1.35
C CYS A 6 -44.02 0.44 0.11
N LYS A 7 -42.97 0.82 0.86
CA LYS A 7 -42.99 1.18 2.29
C LYS A 7 -43.45 0.09 3.28
N LYS A 8 -43.82 -1.11 2.80
CA LYS A 8 -44.08 -2.28 3.67
C LYS A 8 -42.82 -2.76 4.39
N SER A 9 -42.98 -3.64 5.38
CA SER A 9 -41.83 -4.26 6.07
C SER A 9 -40.88 -4.93 5.08
N ALA A 10 -39.59 -4.59 5.15
CA ALA A 10 -38.56 -5.13 4.27
C ALA A 10 -37.83 -6.31 4.92
N THR A 11 -37.77 -7.44 4.20
CA THR A 11 -37.08 -8.67 4.60
C THR A 11 -35.84 -8.95 3.73
N LEU A 12 -35.75 -8.33 2.56
CA LEU A 12 -34.67 -8.51 1.59
C LEU A 12 -33.75 -7.29 1.59
N GLN A 13 -32.44 -7.53 1.63
CA GLN A 13 -31.41 -6.52 1.40
C GLN A 13 -30.69 -6.85 0.09
N CYS A 14 -30.35 -5.84 -0.71
CA CYS A 14 -29.54 -6.08 -1.91
C CYS A 14 -28.25 -6.81 -1.53
N GLY A 15 -28.05 -8.02 -2.08
CA GLY A 15 -26.88 -8.85 -1.77
C GLY A 15 -25.57 -8.13 -2.10
N GLY A 16 -25.55 -7.36 -3.18
CA GLY A 16 -24.40 -6.55 -3.57
C GLY A 16 -24.13 -5.34 -2.66
N CYS A 17 -25.10 -4.86 -1.87
CA CYS A 17 -24.91 -3.81 -0.87
C CYS A 17 -24.65 -4.34 0.53
N LYS A 18 -24.78 -5.66 0.76
CA LYS A 18 -24.76 -6.24 2.11
C LYS A 18 -23.47 -5.93 2.87
N ASN A 19 -22.35 -5.94 2.15
CA ASN A 19 -21.02 -5.72 2.70
C ASN A 19 -20.43 -4.37 2.24
N CYS A 20 -21.27 -3.46 1.72
CA CYS A 20 -20.76 -2.16 1.28
C CYS A 20 -20.46 -1.24 2.47
N LEU A 21 -19.32 -0.56 2.43
CA LEU A 21 -18.96 0.43 3.44
C LEU A 21 -19.90 1.63 3.41
N ARG A 22 -20.26 2.08 4.62
CA ARG A 22 -21.18 3.20 4.85
C ARG A 22 -20.45 4.35 5.51
N TYR A 23 -20.53 5.53 4.90
CA TYR A 23 -20.23 6.80 5.55
C TYR A 23 -21.52 7.43 6.05
N SER A 24 -21.41 8.31 7.03
CA SER A 24 -22.54 9.02 7.66
C SER A 24 -23.45 9.73 6.65
N ASN A 25 -22.90 10.12 5.50
CA ASN A 25 -23.60 10.91 4.49
C ASN A 25 -24.20 10.06 3.36
N ASN A 26 -24.06 8.73 3.43
CA ASN A 26 -24.58 7.85 2.38
C ASN A 26 -26.08 7.60 2.55
N PRO A 27 -26.81 7.43 1.43
CA PRO A 27 -28.19 6.98 1.52
C PRO A 27 -28.25 5.62 2.25
N PRO A 28 -29.32 5.39 3.03
CA PRO A 28 -29.50 4.10 3.71
C PRO A 28 -29.51 2.96 2.70
N VAL A 29 -28.98 1.80 3.08
CA VAL A 29 -28.96 0.63 2.19
C VAL A 29 -30.38 0.26 1.81
N ALA A 30 -30.63 0.19 0.51
CA ALA A 30 -31.92 -0.18 -0.02
C ALA A 30 -32.33 -1.56 0.50
N ARG A 31 -33.51 -1.60 1.12
CA ARG A 31 -34.18 -2.81 1.57
C ARG A 31 -35.51 -2.93 0.84
N TYR A 32 -35.91 -4.16 0.59
CA TYR A 32 -37.08 -4.51 -0.20
C TYR A 32 -37.93 -5.53 0.56
N CYS A 33 -39.24 -5.52 0.35
CA CYS A 33 -40.10 -6.58 0.88
C CYS A 33 -39.97 -7.89 0.07
N GLY A 34 -39.39 -7.84 -1.13
CA GLY A 34 -39.18 -8.98 -2.01
C GLY A 34 -38.46 -8.58 -3.29
N ILE A 35 -38.15 -9.58 -4.13
CA ILE A 35 -37.37 -9.39 -5.37
C ILE A 35 -38.09 -8.52 -6.39
N GLU A 36 -39.43 -8.53 -6.42
CA GLU A 36 -40.24 -7.69 -7.30
C GLU A 36 -39.98 -6.20 -7.07
N CYS A 37 -40.01 -5.76 -5.81
CA CYS A 37 -39.69 -4.38 -5.45
C CYS A 37 -38.22 -4.05 -5.72
N GLN A 38 -37.30 -5.00 -5.57
CA GLN A 38 -35.90 -4.80 -5.94
C GLN A 38 -35.74 -4.56 -7.44
N THR A 39 -36.42 -5.35 -8.28
CA THR A 39 -36.39 -5.21 -9.74
C THR A 39 -36.98 -3.87 -10.18
N VAL A 40 -38.09 -3.43 -9.57
CA VAL A 40 -38.69 -2.12 -9.85
C VAL A 40 -37.74 -0.97 -9.51
N ASP A 41 -37.01 -1.05 -8.39
CA ASP A 41 -36.04 -0.02 -8.00
C ASP A 41 -34.70 -0.14 -8.74
N TRP A 42 -34.43 -1.25 -9.42
CA TRP A 42 -33.08 -1.61 -9.88
C TRP A 42 -32.42 -0.52 -10.71
N THR A 43 -33.13 0.12 -11.63
CA THR A 43 -32.58 1.20 -12.47
C THR A 43 -32.08 2.39 -11.63
N LYS A 44 -32.79 2.74 -10.55
CA LYS A 44 -32.40 3.82 -9.63
C LYS A 44 -31.32 3.35 -8.65
N HIS A 45 -31.47 2.13 -8.14
CA HIS A 45 -30.55 1.53 -7.19
C HIS A 45 -29.18 1.23 -7.79
N LYS A 46 -29.12 0.84 -9.06
CA LYS A 46 -27.90 0.35 -9.75
C LYS A 46 -26.76 1.36 -9.70
N SER A 47 -27.03 2.66 -9.87
CA SER A 47 -25.98 3.70 -9.78
C SER A 47 -25.44 3.84 -8.36
N LEU A 48 -26.32 3.87 -7.35
CA LEU A 48 -25.93 3.90 -5.93
C LEU A 48 -25.19 2.62 -5.51
N TRP A 49 -25.58 1.49 -6.08
CA TRP A 49 -24.92 0.20 -5.87
C TRP A 49 -23.50 0.19 -6.45
N TYR A 50 -23.31 0.64 -7.70
CA TYR A 50 -21.96 0.75 -8.28
C TYR A 50 -21.08 1.67 -7.44
N LEU A 51 -21.60 2.82 -7.03
CA LEU A 51 -20.90 3.75 -6.15
C LEU A 51 -20.45 3.10 -4.83
N ALA A 52 -21.39 2.41 -4.16
CA ALA A 52 -21.11 1.73 -2.90
C ALA A 52 -20.12 0.57 -3.07
N ARG A 53 -20.17 -0.12 -4.21
CA ARG A 53 -19.26 -1.21 -4.57
C ARG A 53 -17.86 -0.69 -4.89
N GLU A 54 -17.73 0.35 -5.71
CA GLU A 54 -16.46 1.00 -6.02
C GLU A 54 -15.74 1.47 -4.75
N ARG A 55 -16.48 2.08 -3.82
CA ARG A 55 -15.97 2.46 -2.50
C ARG A 55 -15.49 1.25 -1.71
N SER A 56 -16.29 0.19 -1.66
CA SER A 56 -15.91 -1.02 -0.94
C SER A 56 -14.67 -1.67 -1.51
N TRP A 57 -14.53 -1.74 -2.83
CA TRP A 57 -13.30 -2.19 -3.47
C TRP A 57 -12.13 -1.31 -3.06
N TYR A 58 -12.24 0.00 -3.20
CA TYR A 58 -11.16 0.91 -2.83
C TYR A 58 -10.72 0.75 -1.36
N TYR A 59 -11.68 0.69 -0.44
CA TYR A 59 -11.39 0.63 0.99
C TYR A 59 -10.94 -0.77 1.43
N TYR A 60 -11.60 -1.84 1.00
CA TYR A 60 -11.20 -3.21 1.35
C TYR A 60 -9.91 -3.62 0.63
N ASP A 61 -9.70 -3.25 -0.63
CA ASP A 61 -8.48 -3.61 -1.34
C ASP A 61 -7.29 -2.85 -0.75
N ILE A 62 -7.40 -1.54 -0.54
CA ILE A 62 -6.27 -0.80 0.04
C ILE A 62 -6.06 -1.15 1.53
N GLN A 63 -7.12 -1.33 2.34
CA GLN A 63 -6.94 -1.79 3.73
C GLN A 63 -6.53 -3.27 3.87
N SER A 64 -6.80 -4.12 2.87
CA SER A 64 -6.33 -5.50 2.89
C SER A 64 -4.89 -5.62 2.42
N VAL A 65 -4.43 -4.75 1.51
CA VAL A 65 -3.01 -4.59 1.17
C VAL A 65 -2.20 -4.13 2.40
N ASP A 66 -2.80 -3.31 3.25
CA ASP A 66 -2.20 -2.74 4.47
C ASP A 66 -1.98 -3.76 5.62
N ARG A 67 -2.87 -4.74 5.82
CA ARG A 67 -2.94 -5.40 7.15
C ARG A 67 -2.20 -6.71 7.36
N LYS A 68 -1.72 -7.42 6.33
CA LYS A 68 -1.28 -8.82 6.56
C LYS A 68 0.06 -9.27 5.98
N PRO A 69 0.56 -8.74 4.85
CA PRO A 69 2.00 -8.97 4.61
C PRO A 69 2.79 -7.81 3.97
N VAL A 70 2.18 -6.95 3.16
CA VAL A 70 2.98 -6.04 2.32
C VAL A 70 3.69 -4.99 3.15
N GLU A 71 3.05 -4.32 4.12
CA GLU A 71 3.71 -3.21 4.82
C GLU A 71 4.98 -3.60 5.60
N PRO A 72 4.99 -4.62 6.47
CA PRO A 72 6.18 -4.91 7.24
C PRO A 72 7.33 -5.38 6.35
N GLU A 73 7.09 -6.33 5.46
CA GLU A 73 8.14 -6.88 4.58
C GLU A 73 8.61 -5.83 3.56
N TYR A 74 7.70 -5.04 2.97
CA TYR A 74 8.03 -3.93 2.06
C TYR A 74 8.94 -2.88 2.72
N PHE A 75 8.62 -2.47 3.95
CA PHE A 75 9.41 -1.48 4.67
C PHE A 75 10.70 -2.08 5.26
N MET A 76 10.65 -3.32 5.76
CA MET A 76 11.85 -4.08 6.18
C MET A 76 12.85 -4.21 5.03
N MET A 77 12.36 -4.37 3.80
CA MET A 77 13.17 -4.54 2.60
C MET A 77 13.67 -3.21 2.03
N LEU A 78 12.86 -2.15 2.06
CA LEU A 78 13.32 -0.81 1.66
C LEU A 78 14.44 -0.28 2.54
N GLU A 79 14.50 -0.77 3.77
CA GLU A 79 15.44 -0.33 4.79
C GLU A 79 16.26 -1.48 5.32
N GLY A 80 16.58 -2.47 4.47
CA GLY A 80 17.47 -3.59 4.81
C GLY A 80 18.86 -3.18 5.32
N SER A 81 19.18 -1.89 5.40
CA SER A 81 20.40 -1.38 6.02
C SER A 81 20.19 -0.79 7.42
N ARG A 82 18.99 -0.91 8.01
CA ARG A 82 18.67 -0.41 9.35
C ARG A 82 18.81 -1.49 10.41
N THR A 83 19.84 -1.40 11.23
CA THR A 83 19.91 -2.12 12.49
C THR A 83 19.09 -1.35 13.52
N ILE A 84 17.95 -1.88 13.96
CA ILE A 84 17.38 -1.38 15.21
C ILE A 84 18.28 -1.87 16.33
N GLU A 85 19.09 -0.99 16.89
CA GLU A 85 20.04 -1.37 17.94
C GLU A 85 19.37 -1.38 19.32
N THR A 86 18.40 -0.50 19.57
CA THR A 86 17.68 -0.43 20.85
C THR A 86 16.32 0.25 20.71
N THR A 87 15.31 -0.26 21.42
CA THR A 87 14.08 0.46 21.72
C THR A 87 14.19 1.11 23.10
N LEU A 88 14.27 2.44 23.16
CA LEU A 88 14.27 3.18 24.42
C LEU A 88 12.86 3.73 24.69
N ASN A 89 12.20 3.25 25.73
CA ASN A 89 10.98 3.89 26.22
C ASN A 89 11.35 5.11 27.08
N MET A 90 11.40 6.29 26.47
CA MET A 90 11.65 7.55 27.18
C MET A 90 10.33 8.30 27.34
N TYR A 91 9.89 8.48 28.59
CA TYR A 91 8.66 9.23 28.93
C TYR A 91 7.37 8.67 28.29
N GLY A 92 7.24 7.34 28.20
CA GLY A 92 6.08 6.69 27.58
C GLY A 92 6.08 6.78 26.05
N ARG A 93 7.25 7.03 25.44
CA ARG A 93 7.43 7.09 23.99
C ARG A 93 8.53 6.14 23.59
N ASN A 94 8.25 5.28 22.61
CA ASN A 94 9.24 4.38 22.03
C ASN A 94 10.14 5.18 21.08
N LEU A 95 11.41 5.28 21.43
CA LEU A 95 12.49 5.69 20.56
C LEU A 95 13.04 4.43 19.90
N ILE A 96 13.15 4.43 18.58
CA ILE A 96 13.79 3.35 17.83
C ILE A 96 15.12 3.91 17.35
N GLU A 97 16.22 3.41 17.92
CA GLU A 97 17.57 3.78 17.53
C GLU A 97 17.97 2.98 16.30
N ASP A 98 18.14 3.69 15.18
CA ASP A 98 18.69 3.15 13.94
C ASP A 98 20.22 3.19 14.05
N GLY A 99 20.85 2.04 13.90
CA GLY A 99 22.27 1.84 14.04
C GLY A 99 23.05 2.53 12.91
N THR A 100 24.35 2.61 13.09
CA THR A 100 25.21 3.25 12.08
C THR A 100 25.17 2.47 10.76
N PHE A 101 24.70 3.12 9.69
CA PHE A 101 24.82 2.64 8.32
C PHE A 101 26.29 2.40 8.00
N ASN A 102 26.74 1.14 8.01
CA ASN A 102 28.00 0.80 7.40
C ASN A 102 27.77 0.71 5.88
N GLN A 103 28.21 1.72 5.13
CA GLN A 103 28.10 1.75 3.66
C GLN A 103 28.77 0.54 3.01
N ASP A 104 29.70 -0.11 3.71
CA ASP A 104 30.42 -1.29 3.24
C ASP A 104 29.70 -2.60 3.59
N SER A 105 28.56 -2.59 4.29
CA SER A 105 27.80 -3.80 4.58
C SER A 105 27.02 -4.24 3.34
N PRO A 106 27.39 -5.36 2.68
CA PRO A 106 26.76 -5.78 1.43
C PRO A 106 25.43 -6.54 1.67
N VAL A 107 25.01 -6.68 2.93
CA VAL A 107 23.92 -7.57 3.33
C VAL A 107 22.80 -6.77 3.94
N ALA A 108 21.59 -6.97 3.41
CA ALA A 108 20.37 -6.53 4.06
C ALA A 108 20.26 -7.25 5.42
N ILE A 109 20.35 -6.51 6.53
CA ILE A 109 20.20 -7.07 7.87
C ILE A 109 18.69 -7.29 8.11
N PRO A 110 18.26 -8.50 8.48
CA PRO A 110 16.87 -8.75 8.82
C PRO A 110 16.42 -7.85 9.97
N PHE A 111 15.28 -7.19 9.79
CA PHE A 111 14.63 -6.42 10.84
C PHE A 111 14.31 -7.31 12.04
N THR A 112 14.74 -6.90 13.22
CA THR A 112 14.58 -7.71 14.44
C THR A 112 13.29 -7.33 15.16
N ALA A 113 12.16 -7.87 14.69
CA ALA A 113 10.84 -7.64 15.30
C ALA A 113 10.78 -8.00 16.80
N ALA A 114 11.67 -8.89 17.27
CA ALA A 114 11.77 -9.28 18.68
C ALA A 114 12.11 -8.12 19.64
N LEU A 115 12.62 -6.99 19.13
CA LEU A 115 12.88 -5.80 19.93
C LEU A 115 11.62 -4.95 20.20
N LEU A 116 10.50 -5.26 19.53
CA LEU A 116 9.29 -4.45 19.56
C LEU A 116 8.22 -5.15 20.41
N GLN A 117 7.49 -4.36 21.20
CA GLN A 117 6.54 -4.88 22.19
C GLN A 117 5.15 -5.10 21.60
N SER A 118 4.88 -4.51 20.43
CA SER A 118 3.58 -4.55 19.77
C SER A 118 3.71 -4.45 18.26
N LYS A 119 2.70 -4.96 17.55
CA LYS A 119 2.61 -4.82 16.09
C LYS A 119 2.58 -3.35 15.66
N GLU A 120 1.94 -2.50 16.45
CA GLU A 120 1.92 -1.07 16.18
C GLU A 120 3.33 -0.46 16.25
N GLU A 121 4.22 -0.97 17.11
CA GLU A 121 5.61 -0.52 17.19
C GLU A 121 6.42 -0.96 15.98
N GLU A 122 6.20 -2.20 15.56
CA GLU A 122 6.71 -2.73 14.31
C GLU A 122 6.30 -1.88 13.11
N GLU A 123 5.00 -1.64 12.91
CA GLU A 123 4.50 -0.79 11.82
C GLU A 123 5.07 0.64 11.89
N ALA A 124 5.20 1.22 13.09
CA ALA A 124 5.75 2.56 13.28
C ALA A 124 7.27 2.65 13.02
N ALA A 125 8.00 1.57 13.27
CA ALA A 125 9.42 1.46 12.96
C ALA A 125 9.63 1.36 11.45
N LEU A 126 8.85 0.49 10.83
CA LEU A 126 8.95 0.14 9.43
C LEU A 126 8.53 1.31 8.52
N SER A 127 7.49 2.03 8.89
CA SER A 127 7.04 3.21 8.13
C SER A 127 7.91 4.47 8.30
N PHE A 128 8.96 4.44 9.13
CA PHE A 128 9.71 5.64 9.49
C PHE A 128 10.49 6.22 8.31
N VAL A 129 10.28 7.51 8.02
CA VAL A 129 10.86 8.22 6.84
C VAL A 129 10.32 7.71 5.50
N GLY A 130 9.36 6.78 5.53
CA GLY A 130 8.76 6.18 4.34
C GLY A 130 7.78 7.06 3.58
N GLY A 131 7.43 8.26 4.08
CA GLY A 131 6.31 9.06 3.55
C GLY A 131 6.41 9.39 2.06
N ILE A 132 7.60 9.80 1.59
CA ILE A 132 7.78 10.16 0.17
C ILE A 132 7.75 8.91 -0.72
N GLN A 133 8.46 7.85 -0.30
CA GLN A 133 8.57 6.59 -1.03
C GLN A 133 7.21 5.89 -1.10
N ALA A 134 6.47 5.85 0.01
CA ALA A 134 5.11 5.32 0.08
C ALA A 134 4.17 6.08 -0.86
N ALA A 135 4.23 7.41 -0.87
CA ALA A 135 3.43 8.20 -1.79
C ALA A 135 3.79 7.92 -3.26
N ALA A 136 5.08 7.83 -3.60
CA ALA A 136 5.52 7.51 -4.96
C ALA A 136 5.08 6.11 -5.40
N TRP A 137 5.25 5.11 -4.54
CA TRP A 137 4.80 3.73 -4.78
C TRP A 137 3.29 3.65 -4.99
N MET A 138 2.52 4.35 -4.16
CA MET A 138 1.08 4.34 -4.26
C MET A 138 0.57 4.96 -5.55
N VAL A 139 1.30 5.87 -6.19
CA VAL A 139 0.92 6.38 -7.52
C VAL A 139 0.86 5.25 -8.53
N GLU A 140 1.92 4.43 -8.60
CA GLU A 140 1.97 3.28 -9.51
C GLU A 140 0.82 2.32 -9.24
N PHE A 141 0.61 1.97 -7.96
CA PHE A 141 -0.44 1.06 -7.57
C PHE A 141 -1.82 1.61 -7.94
N ILE A 142 -2.12 2.86 -7.56
CA ILE A 142 -3.42 3.48 -7.81
C ILE A 142 -3.69 3.65 -9.30
N GLN A 143 -2.70 4.12 -10.08
CA GLN A 143 -2.92 4.36 -11.50
C GLN A 143 -2.91 3.06 -12.31
N GLY A 144 -2.06 2.10 -11.95
CA GLY A 144 -2.02 0.78 -12.59
C GLY A 144 -3.26 -0.06 -12.29
N MET A 145 -3.65 -0.14 -11.02
CA MET A 145 -4.72 -1.04 -10.54
C MET A 145 -6.09 -0.36 -10.53
N LEU A 146 -6.16 0.92 -10.15
CA LEU A 146 -7.41 1.60 -9.82
C LEU A 146 -7.75 2.74 -10.79
N SER A 147 -7.14 2.80 -11.98
CA SER A 147 -7.42 3.84 -13.00
C SER A 147 -8.88 3.92 -13.44
N SER A 148 -9.62 2.82 -13.37
CA SER A 148 -11.06 2.79 -13.66
C SER A 148 -11.88 3.48 -12.58
N VAL A 149 -11.41 3.57 -11.34
CA VAL A 149 -12.13 4.11 -10.18
C VAL A 149 -11.63 5.50 -9.79
N VAL A 150 -10.32 5.75 -9.91
CA VAL A 150 -9.67 7.01 -9.53
C VAL A 150 -9.75 8.02 -10.66
N LYS A 151 -10.20 9.23 -10.33
CA LYS A 151 -10.25 10.37 -11.24
C LYS A 151 -8.96 11.18 -11.23
N ARG A 152 -8.39 11.40 -10.05
CA ARG A 152 -7.18 12.21 -9.86
C ARG A 152 -6.50 11.86 -8.55
N ASN A 153 -5.17 11.93 -8.53
CA ASN A 153 -4.35 11.87 -7.33
C ASN A 153 -3.44 13.13 -7.24
N THR A 154 -3.16 13.57 -6.02
CA THR A 154 -2.26 14.69 -5.71
C THR A 154 -1.41 14.32 -4.52
N ALA A 155 -0.11 14.64 -4.55
CA ALA A 155 0.75 14.51 -3.39
C ALA A 155 0.55 15.73 -2.49
N VAL A 156 0.28 15.49 -1.21
CA VAL A 156 0.12 16.55 -0.21
C VAL A 156 1.23 16.43 0.81
N GLN A 157 2.08 17.45 0.86
CA GLN A 157 3.07 17.58 1.92
C GLN A 157 2.48 18.41 3.06
N HIS A 158 2.55 17.91 4.28
CA HIS A 158 2.01 18.61 5.44
C HIS A 158 2.84 18.36 6.68
N ARG A 159 2.56 19.10 7.75
CA ARG A 159 3.05 18.78 9.08
C ARG A 159 1.98 18.03 9.85
N THR A 160 2.37 17.02 10.59
CA THR A 160 1.43 16.17 11.34
C THR A 160 1.00 16.85 12.64
N LYS A 161 -0.27 16.71 13.03
CA LYS A 161 -0.77 17.02 14.38
C LYS A 161 -1.39 15.76 14.99
N GLY A 162 -1.59 15.78 16.31
CA GLY A 162 -2.19 14.64 17.01
C GLY A 162 -1.34 13.37 16.95
N GLU A 163 -0.01 13.50 16.79
CA GLU A 163 0.94 12.39 16.83
C GLU A 163 0.72 11.59 18.11
N LYS A 164 0.29 10.33 17.96
CA LYS A 164 0.14 9.39 19.09
C LYS A 164 1.47 8.72 19.42
N ARG A 165 2.42 8.76 18.47
CA ARG A 165 3.75 8.20 18.57
C ARG A 165 4.73 9.05 17.77
N ARG A 166 6.01 9.00 18.16
CA ARG A 166 7.08 9.71 17.44
C ARG A 166 8.32 8.83 17.35
N THR A 167 8.51 8.22 16.19
CA THR A 167 9.78 7.57 15.81
C THR A 167 10.82 8.65 15.50
N ARG A 168 12.08 8.44 15.89
CA ARG A 168 13.19 9.38 15.65
C ARG A 168 14.46 8.60 15.43
N PHE A 169 15.35 9.11 14.58
CA PHE A 169 16.75 8.70 14.63
C PHE A 169 17.36 9.07 15.97
N SER A 170 17.95 8.10 16.66
CA SER A 170 19.05 8.40 17.54
C SER A 170 20.26 8.63 16.63
N HIS A 171 20.69 9.88 16.46
CA HIS A 171 22.05 10.06 15.98
C HIS A 171 22.93 9.84 17.20
N GLY A 172 23.81 8.83 17.13
CA GLY A 172 24.98 8.78 18.00
C GLY A 172 25.65 10.14 17.98
N ARG A 173 25.99 10.66 19.16
CA ARG A 173 26.61 11.97 19.47
C ARG A 173 26.05 13.21 18.71
N PRO A 174 25.76 14.33 19.40
CA PRO A 174 25.27 15.57 18.77
C PRO A 174 26.10 16.10 17.58
N GLU A 175 27.37 15.70 17.49
CA GLU A 175 28.31 16.06 16.43
C GLU A 175 28.11 15.33 15.09
N ASP A 176 27.52 14.12 15.08
CA ASP A 176 27.29 13.36 13.82
C ASP A 176 26.00 13.78 13.09
N ALA A 177 25.15 14.58 13.75
CA ALA A 177 23.94 15.17 13.19
C ALA A 177 24.20 16.15 12.03
N PHE A 178 25.45 16.54 11.79
CA PHE A 178 25.83 17.49 10.74
C PHE A 178 26.21 16.83 9.41
N ILE A 179 26.45 15.51 9.38
CA ILE A 179 27.00 14.85 8.18
C ILE A 179 25.89 14.40 7.22
N THR A 180 24.68 14.15 7.72
CA THR A 180 23.53 13.91 6.85
C THR A 180 22.79 15.24 6.66
N ASN A 181 22.80 15.78 5.44
CA ASN A 181 22.00 16.94 5.02
C ASN A 181 20.48 16.65 5.02
N ILE A 182 20.01 15.78 5.93
CA ILE A 182 18.61 15.41 6.11
C ILE A 182 18.07 16.33 7.22
N PRO A 183 17.29 17.38 6.90
CA PRO A 183 16.93 18.45 7.85
C PRO A 183 15.92 18.04 8.94
N MET A 184 15.86 16.76 9.31
CA MET A 184 14.73 16.18 10.03
C MET A 184 14.95 15.97 11.54
N ALA A 185 16.19 15.83 12.02
CA ALA A 185 16.39 15.38 13.40
C ALA A 185 16.35 16.50 14.45
N PHE A 186 16.75 17.74 14.11
CA PHE A 186 16.95 18.80 15.12
C PHE A 186 16.26 20.15 14.84
N ASP A 187 15.58 20.32 13.70
CA ASP A 187 14.73 21.50 13.54
C ASP A 187 13.54 21.40 14.51
N ARG A 188 13.37 22.42 15.37
CA ARG A 188 12.17 22.57 16.24
C ARG A 188 10.87 22.50 15.44
N ARG A 189 10.95 22.69 14.14
CA ARG A 189 9.86 22.55 13.17
C ARG A 189 9.60 21.05 12.92
N LYS A 190 8.41 20.56 13.32
CA LYS A 190 7.89 19.20 13.02
C LYS A 190 8.22 18.67 11.60
N PRO A 191 8.59 17.40 11.41
CA PRO A 191 8.91 16.87 10.09
C PRO A 191 7.74 17.06 9.10
N VAL A 192 8.08 17.20 7.83
CA VAL A 192 7.10 17.22 6.73
C VAL A 192 6.80 15.78 6.35
N HIS A 193 5.52 15.46 6.28
CA HIS A 193 4.98 14.16 5.87
C HIS A 193 4.30 14.28 4.52
N THR A 194 4.38 13.23 3.70
CA THR A 194 3.75 13.19 2.37
C THR A 194 2.69 12.12 2.34
N VAL A 195 1.49 12.49 1.87
CA VAL A 195 0.38 11.57 1.64
C VAL A 195 -0.20 11.74 0.25
N LEU A 196 -0.88 10.71 -0.26
CA LEU A 196 -1.67 10.85 -1.47
C LEU A 196 -3.10 11.24 -1.16
N LYS A 197 -3.53 12.36 -1.70
CA LYS A 197 -4.95 12.71 -1.75
C LYS A 197 -5.54 12.19 -3.06
N VAL A 198 -6.51 11.30 -2.95
CA VAL A 198 -7.15 10.63 -4.09
C VAL A 198 -8.59 11.07 -4.22
N VAL A 199 -8.97 11.47 -5.43
CA VAL A 199 -10.34 11.80 -5.81
C VAL A 199 -10.86 10.67 -6.67
N LEU A 200 -11.91 10.00 -6.21
CA LEU A 200 -12.61 8.97 -6.98
C LEU A 200 -13.47 9.60 -8.07
N ARG A 201 -13.88 8.81 -9.08
CA ARG A 201 -14.83 9.27 -10.11
C ARG A 201 -16.19 9.65 -9.54
N SER A 202 -16.55 9.07 -8.40
CA SER A 202 -17.72 9.46 -7.62
C SER A 202 -17.65 10.88 -7.02
N GLY A 203 -16.46 11.49 -6.99
CA GLY A 203 -16.20 12.75 -6.32
C GLY A 203 -15.79 12.61 -4.85
N GLU A 204 -15.84 11.40 -4.29
CA GLU A 204 -15.32 11.14 -2.95
C GLU A 204 -13.80 11.35 -2.88
N VAL A 205 -13.33 11.79 -1.72
CA VAL A 205 -11.94 12.18 -1.53
C VAL A 205 -11.36 11.48 -0.31
N PHE A 206 -10.22 10.82 -0.51
CA PHE A 206 -9.51 10.06 0.52
C PHE A 206 -8.07 10.53 0.64
N ALA A 207 -7.52 10.46 1.84
CA ALA A 207 -6.10 10.39 2.07
C ALA A 207 -5.68 8.92 2.07
N ILE A 208 -4.60 8.59 1.35
CA ILE A 208 -3.85 7.35 1.53
C ILE A 208 -2.50 7.67 2.14
N ASP A 209 -2.21 7.03 3.26
CA ASP A 209 -1.10 7.27 4.14
C ASP A 209 -0.55 5.96 4.72
N LEU A 210 0.17 5.19 3.89
CA LEU A 210 0.82 3.94 4.31
C LEU A 210 1.97 4.18 5.30
N ALA A 211 2.52 5.39 5.31
CA ALA A 211 3.54 5.76 6.27
C ALA A 211 2.95 6.49 7.49
N GLY A 212 1.65 6.33 7.76
CA GLY A 212 0.96 6.99 8.87
C GLY A 212 1.34 6.41 10.24
N ALA A 213 1.73 5.13 10.27
CA ALA A 213 2.10 4.43 11.50
C ALA A 213 3.31 5.07 12.21
N GLN A 214 4.24 5.73 11.50
CA GLN A 214 5.37 6.47 12.08
C GLN A 214 4.92 7.63 13.02
N HIS A 215 3.66 8.04 12.91
CA HIS A 215 3.00 9.04 13.75
C HIS A 215 1.95 8.44 14.71
N GLY A 216 1.80 7.12 14.71
CA GLY A 216 0.78 6.38 15.45
C GLY A 216 -0.60 6.40 14.80
N HIS A 217 -0.66 6.56 13.48
CA HIS A 217 -1.90 6.51 12.70
C HIS A 217 -1.94 5.27 11.81
N HIS A 218 -2.53 4.19 12.32
CA HIS A 218 -2.59 2.87 11.67
C HIS A 218 -3.80 2.67 10.73
N GLU A 219 -4.48 3.77 10.35
CA GLU A 219 -5.52 3.70 9.31
C GLU A 219 -4.92 4.31 8.05
N PRO A 220 -4.56 3.50 7.03
CA PRO A 220 -3.90 3.95 5.81
C PRO A 220 -4.84 4.76 4.92
N VAL A 221 -6.14 4.46 4.94
CA VAL A 221 -7.15 5.07 4.08
C VAL A 221 -8.19 5.73 4.93
N VAL A 222 -8.29 7.05 4.77
CA VAL A 222 -9.17 7.89 5.60
C VAL A 222 -9.88 8.89 4.71
N PRO A 223 -11.18 9.17 4.92
CA PRO A 223 -11.83 10.29 4.26
C PRO A 223 -11.03 11.58 4.43
N TRP A 224 -10.85 12.33 3.34
CA TRP A 224 -9.91 13.46 3.32
C TRP A 224 -10.23 14.53 4.37
N GLU A 225 -11.52 14.84 4.60
CA GLU A 225 -11.90 15.83 5.61
C GLU A 225 -11.55 15.36 7.02
N LYS A 226 -11.82 14.09 7.36
CA LYS A 226 -11.39 13.48 8.63
C LYS A 226 -9.87 13.53 8.76
N TYR A 227 -9.13 13.11 7.73
CA TYR A 227 -7.66 13.14 7.74
C TYR A 227 -7.11 14.56 7.97
N LYS A 228 -7.64 15.55 7.24
CA LYS A 228 -7.26 16.95 7.35
C LYS A 228 -7.56 17.51 8.75
N GLU A 229 -8.73 17.19 9.30
CA GLU A 229 -9.14 17.64 10.62
C GLU A 229 -8.35 16.97 11.74
N GLU A 230 -8.02 15.69 11.64
CA GLU A 230 -7.37 14.95 12.73
C GLU A 230 -5.84 15.01 12.66
N ARG A 231 -5.25 15.00 11.45
CA ARG A 231 -3.82 14.69 11.25
C ARG A 231 -3.01 15.83 10.62
N ILE A 232 -3.64 16.81 9.97
CA ILE A 232 -2.92 17.92 9.33
C ILE A 232 -2.83 19.14 10.25
N LEU A 233 -1.61 19.55 10.60
CA LEU A 233 -1.32 20.82 11.28
C LEU A 233 -1.34 21.99 10.29
N ASN A 234 -0.54 21.90 9.23
CA ASN A 234 -0.50 22.84 8.12
C ASN A 234 -0.04 22.12 6.85
N ILE A 235 -0.61 22.52 5.73
CA ILE A 235 -0.19 22.06 4.41
C ILE A 235 1.01 22.89 3.97
N ARG A 236 2.04 22.22 3.47
CA ARG A 236 3.27 22.82 2.93
C ARG A 236 3.21 22.96 1.42
N SER A 237 2.79 21.90 0.73
CA SER A 237 2.55 21.91 -0.70
C SER A 237 1.41 20.97 -1.07
N ILE A 238 0.82 21.23 -2.24
CA ILE A 238 -0.12 20.33 -2.91
C ILE A 238 0.36 20.27 -4.35
N ASP A 239 0.99 19.16 -4.69
CA ASP A 239 1.60 18.97 -5.99
C ASP A 239 0.80 17.92 -6.77
N PRO A 240 0.82 17.94 -8.11
CA PRO A 240 0.43 16.79 -8.88
C PRO A 240 1.17 15.55 -8.35
N ALA A 241 0.46 14.44 -8.22
CA ALA A 241 1.14 13.20 -7.92
C ALA A 241 2.17 12.91 -9.02
N ALA A 242 3.28 12.25 -8.68
CA ALA A 242 4.27 11.84 -9.67
C ALA A 242 3.59 11.10 -10.83
N ALA A 243 4.16 11.18 -12.03
CA ALA A 243 3.71 10.33 -13.12
C ALA A 243 4.06 8.87 -12.77
N PRO A 244 3.22 7.90 -13.17
CA PRO A 244 3.59 6.51 -13.03
C PRO A 244 4.72 6.23 -14.01
N LYS A 245 5.80 5.63 -13.53
CA LYS A 245 6.83 4.93 -14.28
C LYS A 245 6.25 3.77 -15.10
N GLY A 246 5.03 3.32 -14.78
CA GLY A 246 4.34 2.27 -15.51
C GLY A 246 4.93 0.90 -15.20
N LEU A 247 5.35 0.72 -13.94
CA LEU A 247 5.97 -0.52 -13.46
C LEU A 247 4.90 -1.61 -13.27
N LEU A 248 3.67 -1.23 -12.96
CA LEU A 248 2.50 -2.10 -12.91
C LEU A 248 1.58 -1.81 -14.09
N GLN A 249 1.50 -2.73 -15.06
CA GLN A 249 0.61 -2.58 -16.23
C GLN A 249 -0.37 -3.73 -16.31
N VAL A 250 -1.60 -3.46 -15.86
CA VAL A 250 -2.62 -4.46 -15.57
C VAL A 250 -3.56 -4.76 -16.76
N GLN A 251 -3.24 -4.31 -17.97
CA GLN A 251 -4.20 -4.41 -19.09
C GLN A 251 -3.60 -4.92 -20.41
N ASP A 252 -2.31 -5.24 -20.46
CA ASP A 252 -1.63 -5.63 -21.70
C ASP A 252 -0.63 -6.77 -21.46
N TYR A 253 -1.04 -7.99 -21.84
CA TYR A 253 -0.45 -9.26 -21.40
C TYR A 253 -0.01 -10.15 -22.55
N SER A 254 0.63 -9.56 -23.55
CA SER A 254 1.30 -10.37 -24.56
C SER A 254 2.54 -11.07 -23.97
N ILE A 255 2.86 -12.28 -24.47
CA ILE A 255 4.14 -12.96 -24.16
C ILE A 255 5.33 -12.03 -24.40
N ALA A 256 5.25 -11.16 -25.42
CA ALA A 256 6.24 -10.14 -25.72
C ALA A 256 6.42 -9.13 -24.57
N LYS A 257 5.32 -8.72 -23.92
CA LYS A 257 5.35 -7.82 -22.75
C LYS A 257 6.01 -8.49 -21.55
N ILE A 258 5.69 -9.76 -21.30
CA ILE A 258 6.31 -10.57 -20.22
C ILE A 258 7.81 -10.69 -20.47
N ALA A 259 8.21 -11.08 -21.68
CA ALA A 259 9.61 -11.18 -22.07
C ALA A 259 10.33 -9.82 -21.97
N SER A 260 9.68 -8.72 -22.37
CA SER A 260 10.23 -7.37 -22.25
C SER A 260 10.41 -6.94 -20.79
N ALA A 261 9.42 -7.19 -19.92
CA ALA A 261 9.52 -6.89 -18.50
C ALA A 261 10.64 -7.69 -17.84
N HIS A 262 10.71 -8.99 -18.12
CA HIS A 262 11.78 -9.87 -17.66
C HIS A 262 13.16 -9.37 -18.12
N ASN A 263 13.31 -9.07 -19.42
CA ASN A 263 14.57 -8.57 -19.95
C ASN A 263 14.98 -7.24 -19.32
N ARG A 264 14.05 -6.30 -19.09
CA ARG A 264 14.36 -5.03 -18.40
C ARG A 264 14.77 -5.23 -16.95
N HIS A 265 14.14 -6.17 -16.26
CA HIS A 265 14.51 -6.53 -14.89
C HIS A 265 15.97 -7.03 -14.84
N HIS A 266 16.33 -7.96 -15.72
CA HIS A 266 17.64 -8.60 -15.70
C HIS A 266 18.77 -7.86 -16.46
N SER A 267 18.46 -6.92 -17.36
CA SER A 267 19.47 -6.17 -18.11
C SER A 267 19.95 -4.91 -17.38
N SER A 268 19.15 -4.37 -16.46
CA SER A 268 19.49 -3.17 -15.71
C SER A 268 20.46 -3.48 -14.56
N HIS A 269 21.76 -3.33 -14.81
CA HIS A 269 22.80 -3.38 -13.77
C HIS A 269 23.01 -2.03 -13.05
N VAL A 270 22.16 -1.03 -13.32
CA VAL A 270 22.35 0.34 -12.84
C VAL A 270 21.45 0.58 -11.64
N GLY A 271 22.06 0.71 -10.45
CA GLY A 271 21.54 1.25 -9.18
C GLY A 271 20.02 1.49 -9.08
N LYS A 272 19.22 0.45 -9.28
CA LYS A 272 17.77 0.55 -9.10
C LYS A 272 17.49 0.75 -7.62
N MET A 273 16.48 1.57 -7.33
CA MET A 273 15.94 1.60 -5.98
C MET A 273 15.24 0.27 -5.72
N ILE A 274 15.35 -0.26 -4.49
CA ILE A 274 14.69 -1.50 -4.08
C ILE A 274 13.19 -1.48 -4.43
N THR A 275 12.51 -0.34 -4.28
CA THR A 275 11.11 -0.14 -4.70
C THR A 275 10.84 -0.55 -6.15
N ASP A 276 11.76 -0.23 -7.06
CA ASP A 276 11.57 -0.45 -8.49
C ASP A 276 11.67 -1.94 -8.80
N ASP A 277 12.61 -2.66 -8.17
CA ASP A 277 12.75 -4.12 -8.28
C ASP A 277 11.52 -4.84 -7.72
N LEU A 278 11.00 -4.40 -6.57
CA LEU A 278 9.78 -4.99 -5.99
C LEU A 278 8.58 -4.82 -6.91
N MET A 279 8.43 -3.64 -7.52
CA MET A 279 7.33 -3.37 -8.43
C MET A 279 7.42 -4.18 -9.72
N GLU A 280 8.64 -4.35 -10.25
CA GLU A 280 8.85 -5.24 -11.38
C GLU A 280 8.52 -6.70 -11.03
N GLN A 281 8.87 -7.17 -9.82
CA GLN A 281 8.53 -8.52 -9.38
C GLN A 281 7.04 -8.73 -9.14
N MET A 282 6.36 -7.75 -8.51
CA MET A 282 4.90 -7.74 -8.44
C MET A 282 4.29 -7.89 -9.83
N ASN A 283 4.77 -7.08 -10.77
CA ASN A 283 4.26 -7.11 -12.13
C ASN A 283 4.50 -8.49 -12.77
N LEU A 284 5.68 -9.09 -12.61
CA LEU A 284 5.97 -10.44 -13.10
C LEU A 284 5.03 -11.49 -12.49
N THR A 285 4.75 -11.44 -11.19
CA THR A 285 3.79 -12.36 -10.55
C THR A 285 2.38 -12.20 -11.09
N LEU A 286 1.92 -10.96 -11.24
CA LEU A 286 0.62 -10.66 -11.83
C LEU A 286 0.52 -11.17 -13.28
N LEU A 287 1.59 -10.97 -14.05
CA LEU A 287 1.70 -11.48 -15.43
C LEU A 287 1.66 -13.01 -15.50
N LYS A 288 2.31 -13.71 -14.56
CA LYS A 288 2.22 -15.17 -14.43
C LYS A 288 0.77 -15.62 -14.18
N TRP A 289 0.06 -14.98 -13.25
CA TRP A 289 -1.35 -15.31 -13.00
C TRP A 289 -2.24 -15.11 -14.23
N GLN A 290 -2.00 -14.07 -15.02
CA GLN A 290 -2.79 -13.83 -16.22
C GLN A 290 -2.51 -14.81 -17.35
N LYS A 291 -1.28 -15.32 -17.45
CA LYS A 291 -0.96 -16.45 -18.34
C LYS A 291 -1.86 -17.65 -18.03
N ASP A 292 -2.19 -17.86 -16.75
CA ASP A 292 -3.10 -18.90 -16.28
C ASP A 292 -4.58 -18.48 -16.32
N ASN A 293 -4.92 -17.45 -17.10
CA ASN A 293 -6.25 -16.83 -17.22
C ASN A 293 -6.82 -16.26 -15.90
N VAL A 294 -5.97 -16.02 -14.90
CA VAL A 294 -6.34 -15.35 -13.64
C VAL A 294 -6.02 -13.86 -13.74
N GLY A 295 -6.91 -13.12 -14.40
CA GLY A 295 -6.82 -11.65 -14.47
C GLY A 295 -7.03 -10.98 -13.11
N LEU A 296 -6.50 -9.77 -12.92
CA LEU A 296 -6.67 -9.03 -11.65
C LEU A 296 -8.14 -8.76 -11.28
N LYS A 297 -8.98 -8.52 -12.29
CA LYS A 297 -10.43 -8.42 -12.09
C LYS A 297 -11.03 -9.71 -11.52
N THR A 298 -10.51 -10.88 -11.93
CA THR A 298 -10.90 -12.17 -11.37
C THR A 298 -10.44 -12.28 -9.92
N VAL A 299 -9.18 -11.94 -9.65
CA VAL A 299 -8.60 -11.94 -8.30
C VAL A 299 -9.43 -11.08 -7.34
N TRP A 300 -9.82 -9.87 -7.73
CA TRP A 300 -10.65 -8.97 -6.91
C TRP A 300 -12.08 -9.45 -6.68
N THR A 301 -12.54 -10.45 -7.44
CA THR A 301 -13.86 -11.07 -7.24
C THR A 301 -13.80 -12.37 -6.46
N LEU A 302 -12.60 -12.81 -6.07
CA LEU A 302 -12.43 -14.01 -5.27
C LEU A 302 -13.08 -13.85 -3.88
N PRO A 303 -13.55 -14.95 -3.28
CA PRO A 303 -13.85 -15.00 -1.85
C PRO A 303 -12.67 -14.49 -1.01
N PRO A 304 -12.91 -13.93 0.20
CA PRO A 304 -11.85 -13.36 1.03
C PRO A 304 -10.66 -14.29 1.29
N ASP A 305 -10.91 -15.58 1.51
CA ASP A 305 -9.85 -16.56 1.78
C ASP A 305 -9.00 -16.83 0.54
N ASP A 306 -9.63 -17.01 -0.63
CA ASP A 306 -8.94 -17.21 -1.91
C ASP A 306 -8.15 -15.96 -2.34
N TYR A 307 -8.71 -14.78 -2.06
CA TYR A 307 -8.02 -13.50 -2.29
C TYR A 307 -6.79 -13.37 -1.41
N ALA A 308 -6.88 -13.74 -0.12
CA ALA A 308 -5.75 -13.73 0.80
C ALA A 308 -4.63 -14.68 0.34
N VAL A 309 -4.97 -15.86 -0.20
CA VAL A 309 -3.98 -16.79 -0.79
C VAL A 309 -3.25 -16.13 -1.98
N LYS A 310 -3.96 -15.41 -2.85
CA LYS A 310 -3.33 -14.67 -3.95
C LYS A 310 -2.43 -13.55 -3.44
N GLN A 311 -2.88 -12.77 -2.44
CA GLN A 311 -2.03 -11.74 -1.83
C GLN A 311 -0.74 -12.34 -1.25
N GLN A 312 -0.84 -13.45 -0.51
CA GLN A 312 0.32 -14.12 0.06
C GLN A 312 1.29 -14.60 -1.02
N ALA A 313 0.79 -15.13 -2.15
CA ALA A 313 1.67 -15.56 -3.24
C ALA A 313 2.48 -14.41 -3.89
N ILE A 314 1.99 -13.16 -3.88
CA ILE A 314 2.78 -12.00 -4.32
C ILE A 314 3.92 -11.75 -3.33
N VAL A 315 3.61 -11.82 -2.05
CA VAL A 315 4.55 -11.58 -0.95
C VAL A 315 5.62 -12.66 -0.89
N ASP A 316 5.22 -13.93 -0.95
CA ASP A 316 6.13 -15.07 -0.96
C ASP A 316 7.13 -14.96 -2.12
N GLN A 317 6.67 -14.51 -3.30
CA GLN A 317 7.54 -14.28 -4.45
C GLN A 317 8.53 -13.13 -4.20
N MET A 318 8.07 -11.99 -3.66
CA MET A 318 8.98 -10.90 -3.29
C MET A 318 10.04 -11.35 -2.28
N HIS A 319 9.60 -12.05 -1.24
CA HIS A 319 10.47 -12.54 -0.18
C HIS A 319 11.48 -13.56 -0.73
N TRP A 320 11.04 -14.49 -1.58
CA TRP A 320 11.91 -15.43 -2.27
C TRP A 320 12.98 -14.72 -3.11
N ASP A 321 12.59 -13.71 -3.90
CA ASP A 321 13.55 -12.97 -4.73
C ASP A 321 14.63 -12.28 -3.90
N LEU A 322 14.26 -11.67 -2.78
CA LEU A 322 15.22 -10.88 -1.98
C LEU A 322 16.12 -11.75 -1.13
N THR A 323 15.63 -12.90 -0.67
CA THR A 323 16.42 -13.86 0.11
C THR A 323 17.39 -14.67 -0.76
N TYR A 324 17.03 -14.95 -2.03
CA TYR A 324 17.86 -15.75 -2.93
C TYR A 324 18.77 -14.95 -3.88
N THR A 325 18.63 -13.62 -3.98
CA THR A 325 19.48 -12.82 -4.90
C THR A 325 20.81 -12.37 -4.30
N THR A 326 20.99 -12.52 -2.98
CA THR A 326 22.21 -12.09 -2.27
C THR A 326 23.36 -13.08 -2.32
N ASP A 327 23.13 -14.30 -2.83
CA ASP A 327 24.16 -15.33 -2.98
C ASP A 327 24.55 -15.49 -4.47
N ALA A 328 25.85 -15.41 -4.76
CA ALA A 328 26.40 -15.47 -6.11
C ALA A 328 26.09 -16.83 -6.80
N ASP A 329 26.05 -17.93 -6.03
CA ASP A 329 25.70 -19.26 -6.54
C ASP A 329 24.19 -19.39 -6.82
N SER A 330 23.38 -18.63 -6.07
CA SER A 330 21.93 -18.58 -6.25
C SER A 330 21.53 -17.84 -7.53
N GLN A 331 22.29 -16.83 -7.97
CA GLN A 331 22.06 -16.16 -9.26
C GLN A 331 22.27 -17.10 -10.46
N ALA A 332 23.28 -17.98 -10.41
CA ALA A 332 23.54 -18.99 -11.44
C ALA A 332 22.44 -20.07 -11.49
N THR A 333 21.99 -20.51 -10.32
CA THR A 333 20.92 -21.53 -10.17
C THR A 333 19.57 -21.00 -10.67
N ARG A 334 19.24 -19.74 -10.36
CA ARG A 334 18.04 -19.05 -10.84
C ARG A 334 17.95 -19.01 -12.36
N ARG A 335 19.03 -18.59 -13.02
CA ARG A 335 19.11 -18.53 -14.50
C ARG A 335 18.91 -19.91 -15.13
N GLY A 336 19.41 -20.96 -14.49
CA GLY A 336 19.23 -22.35 -14.93
C GLY A 336 17.81 -22.88 -14.77
N LEU A 337 17.10 -22.52 -13.68
CA LEU A 337 15.72 -22.97 -13.43
C LEU A 337 14.71 -22.23 -14.32
N GLU A 338 14.89 -20.91 -14.51
CA GLU A 338 14.01 -20.07 -15.32
C GLU A 338 14.12 -20.40 -16.82
N LEU A 339 15.30 -20.76 -17.31
CA LEU A 339 15.49 -21.23 -18.69
C LEU A 339 14.74 -22.54 -18.95
N ARG A 340 14.65 -23.44 -17.95
CA ARG A 340 13.89 -24.70 -18.07
C ARG A 340 12.39 -24.44 -18.13
N LEU A 341 11.86 -23.60 -17.22
CA LEU A 341 10.44 -23.24 -17.17
C LEU A 341 9.96 -22.50 -18.43
N ASN A 342 10.83 -21.71 -19.07
CA ASN A 342 10.50 -21.00 -20.31
C ASN A 342 10.75 -21.81 -21.59
N SER A 343 11.51 -22.92 -21.52
CA SER A 343 11.73 -23.81 -22.67
C SER A 343 10.58 -24.77 -22.96
N GLY A 344 9.55 -24.83 -22.12
CA GLY A 344 8.42 -25.74 -22.29
C GLY A 344 8.77 -27.23 -22.16
N ASN A 345 9.90 -27.54 -21.51
CA ASN A 345 10.35 -28.90 -21.18
C ASN A 345 9.98 -29.29 -19.75
#